data_AF-A0A7J9W6A2-F1
#
_entry.id   AF-A0A7J9W6A2-F1
#
_cell.length_a   1.000
_cell.length_b   1.000
_cell.length_c   1.000
_cell.angle_alpha   90.00
_cell.angle_beta   90.00
_cell.angle_gamma   90.00
#
_symmetry.space_group_name_H-M   'P 1'
#
loop_
_entity.id
_entity.type
_entity.pdbx_description
1 polymer ?
#
loop_
_entity_poly.entity_id
_entity_poly.type
_entity_poly.pdbx_seq_one_letter_code
_entity_poly.pdbx_strand_id
1 'polypeptide(L)'
;MTAHLLGIGLDALTLAATILTVVVIDDDAFGQAFGSVVRFNDEGEIVGIADDAAAEGVPFTAAAVDRMLNSEPMASPGAACLALAWKYRGALLGV
;
A
#
# COMPACT_ATOMS: atom_id res chain seq x y z
N MET A 1 -5.68 -14.35 -1.39
CA MET A 1 -4.58 -13.59 -0.74
C MET A 1 -3.23 -14.23 -1.02
N THR A 2 -2.26 -13.45 -1.49
CA THR A 2 -0.88 -13.89 -1.77
C THR A 2 0.13 -12.88 -1.24
N ALA A 3 1.28 -13.34 -0.75
CA ALA A 3 2.39 -12.48 -0.31
C ALA A 3 3.62 -12.68 -1.21
N HIS A 4 4.25 -11.57 -1.60
CA HIS A 4 5.36 -11.53 -2.54
C HIS A 4 6.54 -10.77 -1.93
N LEU A 5 7.73 -11.38 -1.98
CA LEU A 5 8.98 -10.74 -1.58
C LEU A 5 9.62 -10.11 -2.81
N LEU A 6 9.66 -8.77 -2.84
CA LEU A 6 10.19 -8.00 -3.97
C LEU A 6 11.71 -7.76 -3.86
N GLY A 7 12.29 -8.00 -2.69
CA GLY A 7 13.73 -7.91 -2.44
C GLY A 7 14.06 -7.31 -1.08
N ILE A 8 15.26 -6.76 -0.97
CA ILE A 8 15.76 -6.07 0.22
C ILE A 8 16.11 -4.64 -0.19
N GLY A 9 15.52 -3.65 0.49
CA GLY A 9 15.85 -2.24 0.37
C GLY A 9 16.80 -1.80 1.47
N LEU A 10 17.82 -1.01 1.13
CA LEU A 10 18.72 -0.41 2.10
C LEU A 10 18.50 1.11 2.08
N ASP A 11 18.21 1.67 3.25
CA ASP A 11 18.08 3.11 3.40
C ASP A 11 19.41 3.72 3.89
N ALA A 12 19.90 4.74 3.21
CA ALA A 12 21.18 5.38 3.55
C ALA A 12 21.13 6.14 4.87
N LEU A 13 19.94 6.64 5.26
CA LEU A 13 19.77 7.43 6.48
C LEU A 13 19.77 6.54 7.73
N THR A 14 19.09 5.40 7.67
CA THR A 14 18.97 4.47 8.80
C THR A 14 19.99 3.33 8.77
N LEU A 15 20.65 3.08 7.63
CA LEU A 15 21.47 1.90 7.35
C LEU A 15 20.75 0.57 7.65
N ALA A 16 19.42 0.60 7.68
CA ALA A 16 18.60 -0.56 7.95
C ALA A 16 18.23 -1.27 6.65
N ALA A 17 18.41 -2.58 6.64
CA ALA A 17 17.91 -3.45 5.59
C ALA A 17 16.43 -3.75 5.85
N THR A 18 15.58 -3.51 4.85
CA THR A 18 14.14 -3.74 4.91
C THR A 18 13.75 -4.81 3.90
N ILE A 19 12.97 -5.79 4.33
CA ILE A 19 12.37 -6.77 3.41
C ILE A 19 11.18 -6.10 2.73
N LEU A 20 11.25 -5.98 1.40
CA LEU A 20 10.20 -5.35 0.60
C LEU A 20 9.13 -6.40 0.29
N THR A 21 7.97 -6.27 0.93
CA THR A 21 6.89 -7.26 0.84
C THR A 21 5.60 -6.60 0.35
N VAL A 22 4.93 -7.26 -0.59
CA VAL A 22 3.59 -6.89 -1.06
C VAL A 22 2.63 -8.01 -0.74
N VAL A 23 1.44 -7.65 -0.27
CA VAL A 23 0.32 -8.57 -0.08
C VAL A 23 -0.80 -8.16 -1.03
N VAL A 24 -1.28 -9.10 -1.83
CA VAL A 24 -2.47 -8.93 -2.66
C VAL A 24 -3.61 -9.66 -1.97
N ILE A 25 -4.69 -8.95 -1.66
CA ILE A 25 -5.88 -9.47 -1.01
C ILE A 25 -7.03 -9.35 -2.00
N ASP A 26 -7.73 -10.45 -2.23
CA ASP A 26 -8.91 -10.48 -3.09
C ASP A 26 -10.05 -9.69 -2.42
N ASP A 27 -10.91 -9.07 -3.22
CA ASP A 27 -11.97 -8.17 -2.73
C ASP A 27 -12.87 -8.83 -1.69
N ASP A 28 -13.36 -10.05 -1.98
CA ASP A 28 -14.19 -10.83 -1.06
C ASP A 28 -13.48 -11.13 0.27
N ALA A 29 -12.16 -11.37 0.23
CA ALA A 29 -11.36 -11.65 1.41
C ALA A 29 -11.09 -10.37 2.21
N PHE A 30 -10.88 -9.24 1.53
CA PHE A 30 -10.74 -7.94 2.17
C PHE A 30 -12.05 -7.52 2.85
N GLY A 31 -13.19 -7.66 2.18
CA GLY A 31 -14.51 -7.39 2.74
C GLY A 31 -14.85 -8.26 3.95
N GLN A 32 -14.47 -9.54 3.95
CA GLN A 32 -14.66 -10.40 5.12
C GLN A 32 -13.76 -10.02 6.31
N ALA A 33 -12.49 -9.68 6.04
CA ALA A 33 -11.52 -9.37 7.09
C ALA A 33 -11.70 -7.95 7.68
N PHE A 34 -12.09 -6.98 6.85
CA PHE A 34 -12.10 -5.56 7.19
C PHE A 34 -13.44 -4.86 6.95
N GLY A 35 -14.42 -5.50 6.31
CA GLY A 35 -15.71 -4.88 6.00
C GLY A 35 -16.58 -4.60 7.22
N SER A 36 -16.32 -5.23 8.37
CA SER A 36 -16.94 -4.86 9.66
C SER A 36 -16.16 -3.77 10.41
N VAL A 37 -14.94 -3.45 9.98
CA VAL A 37 -14.11 -2.38 10.57
C VAL A 37 -14.48 -1.09 9.86
N VAL A 38 -15.59 -0.46 10.27
CA VAL A 38 -15.95 0.85 9.72
C VAL A 38 -16.32 1.84 10.83
N ARG A 39 -15.53 2.92 10.83
CA ARG A 39 -15.71 4.27 11.41
C ARG A 39 -15.00 4.62 12.71
N PHE A 40 -14.83 3.72 13.67
CA PHE A 40 -14.20 4.09 14.95
C PHE A 40 -13.30 2.98 15.48
N ASN A 41 -12.04 3.31 15.77
CA ASN A 41 -11.21 2.53 16.67
C ASN A 41 -11.13 3.26 18.02
N ASP A 42 -10.59 2.60 19.05
CA ASP A 42 -10.42 3.19 20.40
C ASP A 42 -9.46 4.41 20.42
N GLU A 43 -8.83 4.74 19.28
CA GLU A 43 -7.93 5.89 19.08
C GLU A 43 -8.56 7.02 18.23
N GLY A 44 -9.77 6.86 17.67
CA GLY A 44 -10.50 7.90 16.93
C GLY A 44 -11.22 7.46 15.64
N GLU A 45 -11.65 8.46 14.86
CA GLU A 45 -12.24 8.29 13.53
C GLU A 45 -11.14 8.00 12.50
N ILE A 46 -11.33 6.98 11.67
CA ILE A 46 -10.46 6.73 10.51
C ILE A 46 -10.76 7.82 9.47
N VAL A 47 -10.10 8.97 9.58
CA VAL A 47 -10.10 10.02 8.56
C VAL A 47 -9.21 9.58 7.38
N GLY A 48 -9.78 8.71 6.54
CA GLY A 48 -9.29 8.51 5.18
C GLY A 48 -9.54 9.79 4.39
N ILE A 49 -8.47 10.44 3.95
CA ILE A 49 -8.50 11.70 3.20
C ILE A 49 -9.13 11.45 1.81
N ALA A 50 -10.45 11.64 1.69
CA ALA A 50 -11.16 12.18 0.54
C ALA A 50 -12.65 12.40 0.93
N ASP A 51 -13.21 13.53 0.52
CA ASP A 51 -14.57 14.00 0.81
C ASP A 51 -15.65 12.89 0.84
N ASP A 52 -16.42 12.85 1.94
CA ASP A 52 -17.70 12.15 2.16
C ASP A 52 -17.79 10.63 1.87
N ALA A 53 -16.71 9.96 1.48
CA ALA A 53 -16.66 8.51 1.31
C ALA A 53 -15.79 7.88 2.41
N ALA A 54 -16.42 7.19 3.36
CA ALA A 54 -15.70 6.42 4.37
C ALA A 54 -14.69 5.46 3.71
N ALA A 55 -13.40 5.62 4.02
CA ALA A 55 -12.37 4.60 3.89
C ALA A 55 -12.17 3.96 2.49
N GLU A 56 -12.37 4.68 1.39
CA GLU A 56 -11.79 4.26 0.11
C GLU A 56 -10.28 4.48 0.19
N GLY A 57 -9.50 3.39 0.31
CA GLY A 57 -8.05 3.45 0.31
C GLY A 57 -7.48 4.11 -0.97
N VAL A 58 -6.16 4.33 -1.01
CA VAL A 58 -5.53 4.92 -2.20
C VAL A 58 -5.63 3.95 -3.39
N PRO A 59 -6.27 4.33 -4.50
CA PRO A 59 -6.45 3.42 -5.63
C PRO A 59 -5.12 3.10 -6.29
N PHE A 60 -4.86 1.83 -6.61
CA PHE A 60 -3.59 1.38 -7.21
C PHE A 60 -3.51 1.70 -8.71
N THR A 61 -3.44 2.99 -9.03
CA THR A 61 -3.40 3.55 -10.38
C THR A 61 -2.06 4.21 -10.68
N ALA A 62 -1.77 4.43 -11.98
CA ALA A 62 -0.54 5.11 -12.39
C ALA A 62 -0.40 6.50 -11.77
N ALA A 63 -1.51 7.27 -11.75
CA ALA A 63 -1.52 8.62 -11.19
C ALA A 63 -1.29 8.64 -9.67
N ALA A 64 -1.89 7.69 -8.94
CA ALA A 64 -1.66 7.58 -7.50
C ALA A 64 -0.22 7.17 -7.18
N VAL A 65 0.33 6.18 -7.91
CA VAL A 65 1.74 5.77 -7.75
C VAL A 65 2.69 6.93 -8.05
N ASP A 66 2.45 7.67 -9.14
CA ASP A 66 3.28 8.81 -9.51
C ASP A 66 3.25 9.92 -8.43
N ARG A 67 2.06 10.25 -7.93
CA ARG A 67 1.89 11.22 -6.83
C ARG A 67 2.63 10.78 -5.58
N MET A 68 2.46 9.52 -5.17
CA MET A 68 3.09 8.99 -3.96
C MET A 68 4.62 8.93 -4.06
N LEU A 69 5.17 8.65 -5.24
CA LEU A 69 6.62 8.57 -5.44
C LEU A 69 7.30 9.94 -5.61
N ASN A 70 6.59 10.92 -6.17
CA ASN A 70 7.20 12.18 -6.59
C ASN A 70 6.72 13.43 -5.84
N SER A 71 5.57 13.37 -5.15
CA SER A 71 4.94 14.54 -4.54
C SER A 71 4.65 14.40 -3.05
N GLU A 72 4.57 13.17 -2.53
CA GLU A 72 4.33 12.91 -1.12
C GLU A 72 5.62 12.47 -0.39
N PRO A 73 5.82 12.87 0.87
CA PRO A 73 6.93 12.36 1.67
C PRO A 73 6.82 10.84 1.86
N MET A 74 7.80 10.10 1.36
CA MET A 74 7.86 8.65 1.50
C MET A 74 9.27 8.19 1.86
N ALA A 75 9.37 7.27 2.82
CA ALA A 75 10.64 6.65 3.17
C ALA A 75 11.20 5.86 1.97
N SER A 76 12.53 5.87 1.81
CA SER A 76 13.19 5.24 0.66
C SER A 76 12.82 3.75 0.45
N PRO A 77 12.66 2.90 1.50
CA PRO A 77 12.24 1.51 1.29
C PRO A 77 10.77 1.39 0.87
N GLY A 78 9.91 2.28 1.37
CA GLY A 78 8.50 2.34 0.97
C GLY A 78 8.35 2.73 -0.51
N ALA A 79 9.10 3.74 -0.94
CA ALA A 79 9.12 4.17 -2.35
C ALA A 79 9.65 3.06 -3.27
N ALA A 80 10.72 2.37 -2.85
CA ALA A 80 11.23 1.22 -3.59
C ALA A 80 10.19 0.08 -3.68
N CYS A 81 9.51 -0.24 -2.57
CA CYS A 81 8.47 -1.25 -2.54
C CYS A 81 7.32 -0.92 -3.49
N LEU A 82 6.80 0.32 -3.43
CA LEU A 82 5.70 0.77 -4.30
C LEU A 82 6.10 0.79 -5.78
N ALA A 83 7.31 1.26 -6.10
CA ALA A 83 7.82 1.28 -7.46
C ALA A 83 7.98 -0.14 -8.04
N LEU A 84 8.50 -1.09 -7.25
CA LEU A 84 8.62 -2.50 -7.65
C LEU A 84 7.26 -3.17 -7.78
N ALA A 85 6.33 -2.89 -6.87
CA ALA A 85 4.95 -3.37 -6.95
C ALA A 85 4.28 -2.91 -8.25
N TRP A 86 4.41 -1.63 -8.58
CA TRP A 86 3.88 -1.07 -9.82
C TRP A 86 4.56 -1.71 -11.04
N LYS A 87 5.89 -1.84 -11.03
CA LYS A 87 6.66 -2.46 -12.13
C LYS A 87 6.19 -3.89 -12.43
N TYR A 88 5.96 -4.70 -11.39
CA TYR A 88 5.61 -6.11 -11.53
C TYR A 88 4.10 -6.39 -11.38
N ARG A 89 3.25 -5.36 -11.45
CA ARG A 89 1.80 -5.48 -11.20
C ARG A 89 1.09 -6.56 -12.02
N GLY A 90 1.48 -6.79 -13.27
CA GLY A 90 0.88 -7.86 -14.08
C GLY A 90 1.11 -9.25 -13.48
N ALA A 91 2.34 -9.53 -13.01
CA ALA A 91 2.65 -10.78 -12.31
C ALA A 91 1.99 -10.86 -10.93
N LEU A 92 1.88 -9.74 -10.21
CA LEU A 92 1.28 -9.69 -8.87
C LEU A 92 -0.25 -9.88 -8.92
N LEU A 93 -0.90 -9.33 -9.94
CA LEU A 93 -2.36 -9.32 -10.10
C LEU A 93 -2.88 -10.43 -11.04
N GLY A 94 -1.98 -11.15 -11.72
CA GLY A 94 -2.34 -12.19 -12.68
C GLY A 94 -3.01 -11.67 -13.96
N VAL A 95 -2.61 -10.48 -14.42
CA VAL A 95 -3.16 -9.78 -15.60
C VAL A 95 -2.11 -9.46 -16.66
#